data_AF-A0AAE3RZ11-F1
#
_entry.id   AF-A0AAE3RZ11-F1
#
_cell.length_a   1.000
_cell.length_b   1.000
_cell.length_c   1.000
_cell.angle_alpha   90.00
_cell.angle_beta   90.00
_cell.angle_gamma   90.00
#
_symmetry.space_group_name_H-M   'P 1'
#
loop_
_entity.id
_entity.type
_entity.pdbx_description
1 polymer ?
#
loop_
_entity_poly.entity_id
_entity_poly.type
_entity_poly.pdbx_seq_one_letter_code
_entity_poly.pdbx_strand_id
1 'polypeptide(L)'
;MSLIRSIPEKYFTEVEGMVYRAVARGGDRKQLADDIEDNFGKRHGITRRRAEFIARDQTRKATSALSNARQQAAGIKKGIWIHSGGGNEPRKKHVHANGEEFFLDKGLPIGDKGQYVLPGEEPNCGCTWKPVLPF
;
A
#
# COMPACT_ATOMS: atom_id res chain seq x y z
N MET A 1 2.79 0.75 11.15
CA MET A 1 1.50 0.23 10.65
C MET A 1 0.39 0.49 11.67
N SER A 2 -0.68 1.24 11.36
CA SER A 2 -1.72 1.58 12.36
C SER A 2 -3.17 1.47 11.89
N LEU A 3 -3.45 1.07 10.65
CA LEU A 3 -4.84 0.90 10.18
C LEU A 3 -5.41 -0.52 10.34
N ILE A 4 -4.55 -1.47 10.73
CA ILE A 4 -4.88 -2.89 10.97
C ILE A 4 -5.60 -3.11 12.31
N ARG A 5 -5.78 -2.09 13.16
CA ARG A 5 -6.29 -2.30 14.54
C ARG A 5 -7.78 -2.62 14.65
N SER A 6 -8.51 -2.58 13.54
CA SER A 6 -9.97 -2.61 13.59
C SER A 6 -10.57 -3.90 13.04
N ILE A 7 -9.74 -4.75 12.43
CA ILE A 7 -10.00 -6.17 12.25
C ILE A 7 -9.25 -6.86 13.39
N PRO A 8 -9.85 -7.79 14.15
CA PRO A 8 -9.09 -8.58 15.12
C PRO A 8 -7.83 -9.16 14.46
N GLU A 9 -6.65 -9.02 15.08
CA GLU A 9 -5.35 -9.46 14.53
C GLU A 9 -5.41 -10.88 13.93
N LYS A 10 -6.25 -11.75 14.49
CA LYS A 10 -6.52 -13.12 14.00
C LYS A 10 -6.98 -13.22 12.53
N TYR A 11 -7.54 -12.17 11.93
CA TYR A 11 -7.99 -12.21 10.54
C TYR A 11 -7.07 -11.46 9.57
N PHE A 12 -5.99 -10.87 10.08
CA PHE A 12 -5.03 -10.13 9.26
C PHE A 12 -4.36 -11.04 8.23
N THR A 13 -3.90 -12.21 8.65
CA THR A 13 -3.29 -13.22 7.77
C THR A 13 -4.24 -13.70 6.68
N GLU A 14 -5.53 -13.80 6.98
CA GLU A 14 -6.54 -14.25 6.02
C GLU A 14 -6.78 -13.18 4.94
N VAL A 15 -6.93 -11.91 5.35
CA VAL A 15 -7.06 -10.77 4.45
C VAL A 15 -5.80 -10.59 3.60
N GLU A 16 -4.60 -10.73 4.16
CA GLU A 16 -3.35 -10.71 3.40
C GLU A 16 -3.34 -11.82 2.34
N GLY A 17 -3.74 -13.04 2.71
CA GLY A 17 -3.85 -14.16 1.77
C GLY A 17 -4.83 -13.87 0.61
N MET A 18 -5.99 -13.27 0.91
CA MET A 18 -6.95 -12.83 -0.11
C MET A 18 -6.34 -11.78 -1.04
N VAL A 19 -5.62 -10.80 -0.49
CA VAL A 19 -4.94 -9.73 -1.25
C VAL A 19 -3.88 -10.30 -2.18
N TYR A 20 -3.01 -11.20 -1.68
CA TYR A 20 -1.98 -11.82 -2.51
C TYR A 20 -2.58 -12.58 -3.69
N ARG A 21 -3.65 -13.36 -3.46
CA ARG A 21 -4.36 -14.06 -4.53
C ARG A 21 -4.99 -13.09 -5.52
N ALA A 22 -5.60 -12.00 -5.04
CA ALA A 22 -6.21 -10.99 -5.90
C ALA A 22 -5.16 -10.31 -6.79
N VAL A 23 -4.02 -9.89 -6.22
CA VAL A 23 -2.90 -9.28 -6.95
C VAL A 23 -2.33 -10.25 -7.98
N ALA A 24 -2.14 -11.52 -7.62
CA ALA A 24 -1.66 -12.54 -8.55
C ALA A 24 -2.60 -12.78 -9.75
N ARG A 25 -3.90 -12.53 -9.59
CA ARG A 25 -4.93 -12.64 -10.64
C ARG A 25 -5.18 -11.34 -11.41
N GLY A 26 -4.35 -10.31 -11.22
CA GLY A 26 -4.48 -9.03 -11.92
C GLY A 26 -5.17 -7.91 -11.12
N GLY A 27 -5.51 -8.16 -9.84
CA GLY A 27 -5.90 -7.12 -8.89
C GLY A 27 -7.35 -6.64 -9.01
N ASP A 28 -8.31 -7.55 -9.19
CA ASP A 28 -9.73 -7.21 -9.12
C ASP A 28 -10.11 -6.75 -7.70
N ARG A 29 -10.14 -5.43 -7.53
CA ARG A 29 -10.44 -4.76 -6.28
C ARG A 29 -11.90 -4.87 -5.87
N LYS A 30 -12.82 -5.03 -6.85
CA LYS A 30 -14.24 -5.16 -6.57
C LYS A 30 -14.49 -6.53 -5.96
N GLN A 31 -14.00 -7.58 -6.63
CA GLN A 31 -14.11 -8.94 -6.10
C GLN A 31 -13.45 -9.07 -4.73
N LEU A 32 -12.28 -8.48 -4.52
CA LEU A 32 -11.63 -8.51 -3.21
C LEU A 32 -12.45 -7.80 -2.12
N ALA A 33 -13.13 -6.70 -2.44
CA ALA A 33 -14.02 -6.03 -1.49
C ALA A 33 -15.26 -6.88 -1.18
N ASP A 34 -15.83 -7.53 -2.20
CA ASP A 34 -16.93 -8.50 -2.05
C ASP A 34 -16.50 -9.65 -1.13
N ASP A 35 -15.35 -10.27 -1.39
CA ASP A 35 -14.80 -11.36 -0.58
C ASP A 35 -14.57 -10.93 0.89
N ILE A 36 -14.05 -9.73 1.13
CA ILE A 36 -13.83 -9.21 2.49
C ILE A 36 -15.17 -8.97 3.20
N GLU A 37 -16.16 -8.42 2.51
CA GLU A 37 -17.48 -8.20 3.08
C GLU A 37 -18.22 -9.51 3.38
N ASP A 38 -18.12 -10.51 2.50
CA ASP A 38 -18.77 -11.80 2.68
C ASP A 38 -18.17 -12.57 3.86
N ASN A 39 -16.85 -12.57 3.99
CA ASN A 39 -16.16 -13.30 5.07
C ASN A 39 -16.22 -12.55 6.41
N PHE A 40 -16.25 -11.21 6.41
CA PHE A 40 -16.06 -10.43 7.64
C PHE A 40 -17.17 -9.40 7.92
N GLY A 41 -18.17 -9.26 7.06
CA GLY A 41 -19.15 -8.19 7.13
C GLY A 41 -20.11 -8.31 8.31
N LYS A 42 -21.04 -9.26 8.25
CA LYS A 42 -22.08 -9.43 9.29
C LYS A 42 -21.54 -9.97 10.62
N ARG A 43 -20.57 -10.89 10.58
CA ARG A 43 -20.04 -11.58 11.78
C ARG A 43 -18.98 -10.77 12.53
N HIS A 44 -18.30 -9.87 11.84
CA HIS A 44 -17.14 -9.15 12.39
C HIS A 44 -17.25 -7.62 12.26
N GLY A 45 -18.42 -7.11 11.85
CA GLY A 45 -18.73 -5.67 11.85
C GLY A 45 -17.99 -4.87 10.79
N ILE A 46 -17.52 -5.50 9.72
CA ILE A 46 -16.91 -4.80 8.58
C ILE A 46 -18.02 -4.29 7.65
N THR A 47 -18.11 -2.99 7.47
CA THR A 47 -19.06 -2.43 6.49
C THR A 47 -18.49 -2.52 5.08
N ARG A 48 -19.36 -2.51 4.05
CA ARG A 48 -18.96 -2.40 2.64
C ARG A 48 -17.88 -1.36 2.40
N ARG A 49 -18.13 -0.13 2.89
CA ARG A 49 -17.21 1.01 2.77
C ARG A 49 -15.83 0.69 3.34
N ARG A 50 -15.77 -0.06 4.45
CA ARG A 50 -14.51 -0.49 5.03
C ARG A 50 -13.85 -1.60 4.21
N ALA A 51 -14.61 -2.57 3.73
CA ALA A 51 -14.10 -3.64 2.88
C ALA A 51 -13.43 -3.06 1.62
N GLU A 52 -14.08 -2.10 0.95
CA GLU A 52 -13.53 -1.37 -0.20
C GLU A 52 -12.26 -0.59 0.14
N PHE A 53 -12.25 0.05 1.32
CA PHE A 53 -11.06 0.74 1.81
C PHE A 53 -9.89 -0.25 1.98
N ILE A 54 -10.13 -1.39 2.65
CA ILE A 54 -9.12 -2.42 2.91
C ILE A 54 -8.61 -3.00 1.59
N ALA A 55 -9.52 -3.43 0.71
CA ALA A 55 -9.16 -4.00 -0.60
C ALA A 55 -8.23 -3.07 -1.38
N ARG A 56 -8.57 -1.78 -1.46
CA ARG A 56 -7.79 -0.77 -2.17
C ARG A 56 -6.43 -0.50 -1.51
N ASP A 57 -6.41 -0.36 -0.19
CA ASP A 57 -5.18 -0.11 0.59
C ASP A 57 -4.19 -1.27 0.46
N GLN A 58 -4.66 -2.49 0.69
CA GLN A 58 -3.82 -3.68 0.69
C GLN A 58 -3.34 -4.05 -0.71
N THR A 59 -4.19 -3.90 -1.74
CA THR A 59 -3.77 -4.10 -3.15
C THR A 59 -2.64 -3.15 -3.53
N ARG A 60 -2.69 -1.88 -3.10
CA ARG A 60 -1.63 -0.90 -3.37
C ARG A 60 -0.33 -1.28 -2.67
N LYS A 61 -0.40 -1.66 -1.39
CA LYS A 61 0.77 -2.11 -0.61
C LYS A 61 1.44 -3.33 -1.24
N ALA A 62 0.66 -4.35 -1.58
CA ALA A 62 1.17 -5.57 -2.21
C ALA A 62 1.82 -5.27 -3.57
N THR A 63 1.18 -4.43 -4.39
CA THR A 63 1.73 -4.01 -5.68
C THR A 63 3.05 -3.24 -5.51
N SER A 64 3.10 -2.28 -4.57
CA SER A 64 4.33 -1.56 -4.24
C SER A 64 5.42 -2.51 -3.75
N ALA A 65 5.13 -3.37 -2.77
CA ALA A 65 6.11 -4.32 -2.25
C ALA A 65 6.69 -5.23 -3.36
N LEU A 66 5.83 -5.75 -4.24
CA LEU A 66 6.25 -6.57 -5.38
C LEU A 66 7.10 -5.79 -6.39
N SER A 67 6.73 -4.55 -6.71
CA SER A 67 7.51 -3.68 -7.59
C SER A 67 8.88 -3.40 -6.99
N ASN A 68 8.95 -3.09 -5.70
CA ASN A 68 10.19 -2.83 -4.99
C ASN A 68 11.12 -4.05 -5.02
N ALA A 69 10.60 -5.24 -4.67
CA ALA A 69 11.35 -6.48 -4.70
C ALA A 69 11.92 -6.78 -6.10
N ARG A 70 11.12 -6.59 -7.16
CA ARG A 70 11.57 -6.77 -8.56
C ARG A 70 12.68 -5.80 -8.95
N GLN A 71 12.56 -4.54 -8.56
CA GLN A 71 13.54 -3.51 -8.89
C GLN A 71 14.86 -3.73 -8.15
N GLN A 72 14.81 -4.08 -6.86
CA GLN A 72 16.00 -4.44 -6.10
C GLN A 72 16.69 -5.69 -6.68
N ALA A 73 15.91 -6.71 -7.07
CA ALA A 73 16.46 -7.88 -7.76
C ALA A 73 17.12 -7.54 -9.11
N ALA A 74 16.66 -6.49 -9.79
CA ALA A 74 17.27 -5.95 -11.00
C ALA A 74 18.46 -5.00 -10.71
N GLY A 75 18.91 -4.87 -9.47
CA GLY A 75 20.05 -4.03 -9.08
C GLY A 75 19.75 -2.53 -8.93
N ILE A 76 18.48 -2.13 -9.02
CA ILE A 76 18.07 -0.74 -8.84
C ILE A 76 18.11 -0.41 -7.33
N LYS A 77 18.85 0.65 -6.98
CA LYS A 77 19.03 1.06 -5.58
C LYS A 77 18.15 2.23 -5.17
N LYS A 78 17.79 3.08 -6.12
CA LYS A 78 17.15 4.36 -5.84
C LYS A 78 15.90 4.57 -6.67
N GLY A 79 14.98 5.35 -6.13
CA GLY A 79 13.79 5.82 -6.81
C GLY A 79 13.56 7.30 -6.55
N ILE A 80 12.81 7.94 -7.45
CA ILE A 80 12.28 9.28 -7.26
C ILE A 80 10.85 9.14 -6.79
N TRP A 81 10.52 9.72 -5.64
CA TRP A 81 9.19 9.66 -5.04
C TRP A 81 8.18 10.42 -5.91
N ILE A 82 7.04 9.81 -6.22
CA ILE A 82 5.99 10.41 -7.03
C ILE A 82 4.69 10.46 -6.22
N HIS A 83 4.23 11.67 -5.92
CA HIS A 83 2.95 11.89 -5.27
C HIS A 83 1.80 11.76 -6.29
N SER A 84 0.77 10.98 -5.96
CA SER A 84 -0.32 10.68 -6.91
C SER A 84 -1.29 11.82 -7.15
N GLY A 85 -1.36 12.83 -6.26
CA GLY A 85 -2.33 13.95 -6.34
C GLY A 85 -3.80 13.58 -6.11
N GLY A 86 -4.19 12.31 -6.21
CA GLY A 86 -5.59 11.86 -6.12
C GLY A 86 -6.18 11.74 -4.70
N GLY A 87 -5.59 12.35 -3.68
CA GLY A 87 -6.12 12.33 -2.32
C GLY A 87 -6.81 13.66 -1.96
N ASN A 88 -8.03 13.62 -1.43
CA ASN A 88 -8.74 14.82 -0.97
C ASN A 88 -8.00 15.54 0.17
N GLU A 89 -7.36 14.77 1.05
CA GLU A 89 -6.54 15.26 2.16
C GLU A 89 -5.15 14.62 2.05
N PRO A 90 -4.26 15.18 1.21
CA PRO A 90 -2.94 14.59 1.00
C PRO A 90 -2.04 14.85 2.23
N ARG A 91 -1.20 13.87 2.57
CA ARG A 91 -0.15 14.04 3.57
C ARG A 91 0.85 15.07 3.08
N LYS A 92 0.95 16.23 3.74
CA LYS A 92 1.84 17.33 3.35
C LYS A 92 3.28 16.86 3.14
N LYS A 93 3.80 16.00 4.03
CA LYS A 93 5.15 15.43 3.89
C LYS A 93 5.34 14.64 2.59
N HIS A 94 4.32 13.88 2.15
CA HIS A 94 4.38 13.13 0.90
C HIS A 94 4.24 14.02 -0.33
N VAL A 95 3.54 15.16 -0.21
CA VAL A 95 3.47 16.17 -1.26
C VAL A 95 4.84 16.83 -1.43
N HIS A 96 5.49 17.21 -0.32
CA HIS A 96 6.83 17.80 -0.34
C HIS A 96 7.90 16.84 -0.86
N ALA A 97 7.79 15.55 -0.50
CA ALA A 97 8.69 14.53 -1.01
C ALA A 97 8.56 14.27 -2.53
N ASN A 98 7.57 14.83 -3.22
CA ASN A 98 7.41 14.62 -4.65
C ASN A 98 8.65 15.12 -5.42
N GLY A 99 9.30 14.23 -6.15
CA GLY A 99 10.55 14.50 -6.85
C GLY A 99 11.81 14.22 -6.04
N GLU A 100 11.70 13.89 -4.75
CA GLU A 100 12.86 13.54 -3.92
C GLU A 100 13.37 12.13 -4.22
N GLU A 101 14.70 11.99 -4.26
CA GLU A 101 15.37 10.70 -4.41
C GLU A 101 15.43 9.97 -3.07
N PHE A 102 15.21 8.66 -3.10
CA PHE A 102 15.28 7.80 -1.92
C PHE A 102 15.86 6.43 -2.25
N PHE A 103 16.33 5.71 -1.24
CA PHE A 103 16.79 4.34 -1.40
C PHE A 103 15.64 3.34 -1.30
N LEU A 104 15.57 2.39 -2.22
CA LEU A 104 14.51 1.39 -2.30
C LEU A 104 14.48 0.41 -1.11
N ASP A 105 15.60 0.24 -0.42
CA ASP A 105 15.73 -0.59 0.79
C ASP A 105 15.36 0.15 2.09
N LYS A 106 15.23 1.50 2.03
CA LYS A 106 15.06 2.35 3.22
C LYS A 106 13.81 3.22 3.18
N GLY A 107 13.50 3.86 2.05
CA GLY A 107 12.45 4.88 1.96
C GLY A 107 12.88 6.26 2.47
N LEU A 108 11.89 7.11 2.77
CA LEU A 108 12.06 8.47 3.31
C LEU A 108 11.49 8.61 4.72
N PRO A 109 12.08 9.43 5.61
CA PRO A 109 11.62 9.62 7.00
C PRO A 109 10.38 10.53 7.10
N ILE A 110 9.39 10.28 6.24
CA ILE A 110 8.22 11.13 6.03
C ILE A 110 6.92 10.50 6.53
N GLY A 111 7.00 9.34 7.19
CA GLY A 111 5.83 8.68 7.74
C GLY A 111 5.09 9.53 8.79
N ASP A 112 3.84 9.17 9.04
CA ASP A 112 2.94 9.86 9.97
C ASP A 112 3.51 9.91 11.41
N LYS A 113 4.32 8.92 11.81
CA LYS A 113 5.02 8.86 13.11
C LYS A 113 6.53 9.18 13.00
N GLY A 114 6.98 9.74 11.87
CA GLY A 114 8.39 10.04 11.63
C GLY A 114 9.24 8.83 11.24
N GLN A 115 8.62 7.67 11.02
CA GLN A 115 9.32 6.48 10.53
C GLN A 115 9.69 6.61 9.05
N TYR A 116 10.68 5.83 8.63
CA TYR A 116 10.97 5.64 7.22
C TYR A 116 9.85 4.86 6.56
N VAL A 117 9.40 5.33 5.39
CA VAL A 117 8.32 4.71 4.63
C VAL A 117 8.64 4.71 3.14
N LEU A 118 8.15 3.69 2.45
CA LEU A 118 8.13 3.61 0.99
C LEU A 118 6.81 4.16 0.43
N PRO A 119 6.79 4.57 -0.85
CA PRO A 119 5.54 4.97 -1.50
C PRO A 119 4.52 3.81 -1.51
N GLY A 120 3.29 4.10 -1.07
CA GLY A 120 2.21 3.12 -0.98
C GLY A 120 2.18 2.31 0.32
N GLU A 121 3.15 2.47 1.24
CA GLU A 121 3.22 1.70 2.49
C GLU A 121 2.26 2.22 3.57
N GLU A 122 2.01 3.52 3.60
CA GLU A 122 1.09 4.10 4.58
C GLU A 122 -0.37 3.91 4.20
N PRO A 123 -1.28 3.90 5.18
CA PRO A 123 -2.69 3.67 4.91
C PRO A 123 -3.26 4.67 3.90
N ASN A 124 -4.02 4.14 2.94
CA ASN A 124 -4.62 4.91 1.85
C ASN A 124 -3.61 5.67 0.96
N CYS A 125 -2.31 5.37 1.06
CA CYS A 125 -1.29 6.06 0.28
C CYS A 125 -1.38 5.63 -1.19
N GLY A 126 -1.48 6.61 -2.09
CA GLY A 126 -1.44 6.39 -3.55
C GLY A 126 -0.08 6.68 -4.19
N CYS A 127 0.91 7.11 -3.40
CA CYS A 127 2.22 7.48 -3.93
C CYS A 127 2.92 6.27 -4.56
N THR A 128 3.73 6.55 -5.58
CA THR A 128 4.56 5.57 -6.30
C THR A 128 5.97 6.12 -6.45
N TRP A 129 6.80 5.51 -7.29
CA TRP A 129 8.11 6.02 -7.63
C TRP A 129 8.50 5.72 -9.08
N LYS A 130 9.46 6.49 -9.57
CA LYS A 130 10.19 6.20 -10.79
C LYS A 130 11.56 5.62 -10.42
N PRO A 131 11.97 4.44 -10.93
CA PRO A 131 13.30 3.92 -10.66
C PRO A 131 14.40 4.82 -11.25
N VAL A 132 15.51 4.98 -10.52
CA VAL A 132 16.73 5.60 -11.02
C VAL A 132 17.63 4.49 -11.54
N LEU A 133 17.86 4.47 -12.85
CA LEU A 133 18.66 3.43 -13.50
C LEU A 133 20.16 3.69 -13.28
N PRO A 134 20.96 2.66 -12.95
CA PRO A 134 22.41 2.78 -12.92
C PRO A 134 22.93 2.84 -14.36
N PHE A 135 23.51 3.98 -14.75
CA PHE A 135 24.29 4.11 -15.99
C PHE A 135 25.70 4.56 -15.65
#